data_AF-A0A8S2F5A0-F1
#
_entry.id   AF-A0A8S2F5A0-F1
#
_cell.length_a   1.000
_cell.length_b   1.000
_cell.length_c   1.000
_cell.angle_alpha   90.00
_cell.angle_beta   90.00
_cell.angle_gamma   90.00
#
_symmetry.space_group_name_H-M   'P 1'
#
loop_
_entity.id
_entity.type
_entity.pdbx_description
1 polymer ?
#
loop_
_entity_poly.entity_id
_entity_poly.type
_entity_poly.pdbx_seq_one_letter_code
_entity_poly.pdbx_strand_id
1 'polypeptide(L)'
;SNLGLTNTSPGPDDRGQRYLYGGQGSTEAVMNQMICIPSLSPYIINQTLSYNFSGWLGGYGTEADSSMLMIMFVDANDNANYSAFKYLSGPNAAARNNISSLLLSSVTGRVPLGTVYVVLKVFSIQQVGPYVDGYADQISFVLSQEQ
;
A
#
# COMPACT_ATOMS: atom_id res chain seq x y z
N SER A 1 6.31 22.75 -11.64
CA SER A 1 6.68 21.59 -10.81
C SER A 1 5.66 21.48 -9.70
N ASN A 2 4.87 20.40 -9.67
CA ASN A 2 3.92 20.17 -8.58
C ASN A 2 4.73 19.65 -7.39
N LEU A 3 5.26 20.56 -6.58
CA LEU A 3 6.12 20.24 -5.44
C LEU A 3 5.23 19.76 -4.28
N GLY A 4 4.56 18.62 -4.46
CA GLY A 4 3.51 18.14 -3.58
C GLY A 4 4.01 17.89 -2.16
N LEU A 5 4.98 16.99 -2.02
CA LEU A 5 5.68 16.70 -0.77
C LEU A 5 7.05 17.38 -0.75
N THR A 6 7.43 17.92 0.41
CA THR A 6 8.75 18.49 0.69
C THR A 6 9.46 17.69 1.79
N ASN A 7 10.76 17.93 2.01
CA ASN A 7 11.49 17.34 3.13
C ASN A 7 10.97 17.80 4.52
N THR A 8 10.13 18.84 4.57
CA THR A 8 9.47 19.33 5.79
C THR A 8 8.02 18.89 5.95
N SER A 9 7.40 18.31 4.91
CA SER A 9 6.05 17.73 5.03
C SER A 9 6.03 16.63 6.09
N PRO A 10 4.95 16.36 6.84
CA PRO A 10 4.89 15.16 7.67
C PRO A 10 4.98 13.88 6.83
N GLY A 11 5.73 12.88 7.30
CA GLY A 11 5.94 11.61 6.57
C GLY A 11 7.18 10.85 7.03
N PRO A 12 7.65 9.84 6.27
CA PRO A 12 8.85 9.07 6.58
C PRO A 12 10.13 9.92 6.61
N ASP A 13 11.21 9.42 7.19
CA ASP A 13 12.45 10.20 7.38
C ASP A 13 13.09 10.73 6.08
N ASP A 14 12.93 10.01 4.96
CA ASP A 14 13.44 10.36 3.62
C ASP A 14 12.37 10.91 2.65
N ARG A 15 11.20 11.28 3.19
CA ARG A 15 10.07 11.86 2.43
C ARG A 15 10.47 13.01 1.49
N GLY A 16 9.69 13.15 0.42
CA GLY A 16 9.89 14.20 -0.58
C GLY A 16 11.09 13.94 -1.52
N GLN A 17 11.78 12.80 -1.38
CA GLN A 17 12.85 12.38 -2.28
C GLN A 17 12.36 11.37 -3.33
N ARG A 18 11.58 10.35 -2.94
CA ARG A 18 11.13 9.24 -3.83
C ARG A 18 9.81 8.62 -3.35
N TYR A 19 8.69 9.18 -3.79
CA TYR A 19 7.35 8.64 -3.51
C TYR A 19 6.61 8.28 -4.80
N LEU A 20 5.63 7.39 -4.69
CA LEU A 20 4.73 7.01 -5.77
C LEU A 20 3.54 7.97 -5.80
N TYR A 21 3.15 8.40 -7.00
CA TYR A 21 1.91 9.13 -7.28
C TYR A 21 1.43 8.83 -8.70
N GLY A 22 0.16 9.06 -9.00
CA GLY A 22 -0.43 8.61 -10.26
C GLY A 22 -0.16 9.50 -11.47
N GLY A 23 0.48 10.66 -11.28
CA GLY A 23 0.87 11.55 -12.39
C GLY A 23 -0.28 12.36 -12.98
N GLN A 24 -0.14 12.79 -14.23
CA GLN A 24 -1.13 13.60 -14.95
C GLN A 24 -1.88 12.75 -15.98
N GLY A 25 -3.18 13.00 -16.15
CA GLY A 25 -3.93 12.53 -17.33
C GLY A 25 -4.59 11.16 -17.22
N SER A 26 -4.57 10.51 -16.06
CA SER A 26 -5.45 9.38 -15.74
C SER A 26 -6.35 9.73 -14.54
N THR A 27 -7.49 9.07 -14.38
CA THR A 27 -8.32 9.18 -13.16
C THR A 27 -7.91 8.15 -12.10
N GLU A 28 -7.12 7.15 -12.51
CA GLU A 28 -6.58 6.09 -11.67
C GLU A 28 -5.19 5.71 -12.19
N ALA A 29 -4.27 5.40 -11.28
CA ALA A 29 -3.00 4.76 -11.58
C ALA A 29 -2.80 3.56 -10.65
N VAL A 30 -2.35 2.44 -11.22
CA VAL A 30 -2.15 1.19 -10.48
C VAL A 30 -0.77 0.63 -10.73
N MET A 31 -0.03 0.36 -9.65
CA MET A 31 1.19 -0.45 -9.67
C MET A 31 0.91 -1.81 -9.04
N ASN A 32 1.47 -2.88 -9.58
CA ASN A 32 1.34 -4.22 -9.02
C ASN A 32 2.70 -4.93 -8.92
N GLN A 33 2.86 -5.74 -7.88
CA GLN A 33 3.98 -6.65 -7.68
C GLN A 33 3.45 -8.00 -7.22
N MET A 34 3.91 -9.08 -7.85
CA MET A 34 3.61 -10.45 -7.43
C MET A 34 4.83 -11.07 -6.77
N ILE A 35 4.64 -11.64 -5.59
CA ILE A 35 5.69 -12.25 -4.77
C ILE A 35 5.38 -13.74 -4.64
N CYS A 36 6.28 -14.60 -5.10
CA CYS A 36 6.15 -16.05 -5.01
C CYS A 36 6.83 -16.56 -3.73
N ILE A 37 6.11 -17.30 -2.88
CA ILE A 37 6.59 -17.76 -1.57
C ILE A 37 6.46 -19.28 -1.29
N PRO A 38 6.65 -20.19 -2.28
CA PRO A 38 6.42 -21.62 -2.08
C PRO A 38 7.37 -22.24 -1.04
N SER A 39 8.57 -21.69 -0.87
CA SER A 39 9.53 -22.12 0.15
C SER A 39 9.04 -21.92 1.58
N LEU A 40 8.01 -21.09 1.80
CA LEU A 40 7.42 -20.84 3.12
C LEU A 40 6.21 -21.74 3.42
N SER A 41 5.87 -22.66 2.51
CA SER A 41 4.73 -23.58 2.65
C SER A 41 4.68 -24.33 3.99
N PRO A 42 5.79 -24.86 4.56
CA PRO A 42 5.74 -25.52 5.87
C PRO A 42 5.20 -24.62 6.99
N TYR A 43 5.57 -23.33 6.98
CA TYR A 43 5.11 -22.37 7.99
C TYR A 43 3.65 -21.94 7.77
N ILE A 44 3.24 -21.84 6.49
CA ILE A 44 1.85 -21.56 6.12
C ILE A 44 0.93 -22.72 6.56
N ILE A 45 1.31 -23.97 6.25
CA ILE A 45 0.55 -25.18 6.64
C ILE A 45 0.40 -25.28 8.15
N ASN A 46 1.48 -25.00 8.89
CA ASN A 46 1.47 -25.01 10.35
C ASN A 46 0.83 -23.74 10.97
N GLN A 47 0.39 -22.79 10.15
CA GLN A 47 -0.16 -21.48 10.57
C GLN A 47 0.74 -20.70 11.53
N THR A 48 2.06 -20.78 11.32
CA THR A 48 3.10 -20.08 12.09
C THR A 48 3.70 -18.90 11.33
N LEU A 49 3.24 -18.64 10.10
CA LEU A 49 3.68 -17.50 9.30
C LEU A 49 2.74 -16.31 9.46
N SER A 50 3.25 -15.24 10.06
CA SER A 50 2.59 -13.95 10.19
C SER A 50 3.14 -12.94 9.17
N TYR A 51 2.39 -11.85 8.96
CA TYR A 51 2.82 -10.70 8.18
C TYR A 51 2.61 -9.40 8.93
N ASN A 52 3.46 -8.42 8.63
CA ASN A 52 3.23 -7.00 8.88
C ASN A 52 3.24 -6.28 7.53
N PHE A 53 2.14 -5.61 7.21
CA PHE A 53 1.98 -4.81 6.01
C PHE A 53 1.80 -3.35 6.39
N SER A 54 2.63 -2.47 5.84
CA SER A 54 2.60 -1.05 6.15
C SER A 54 2.98 -0.18 4.97
N GLY A 55 2.66 1.09 5.08
CA GLY A 55 3.13 2.12 4.17
C GLY A 55 2.71 3.50 4.64
N TRP A 56 3.42 4.50 4.14
CA TRP A 56 3.09 5.90 4.37
C TRP A 56 2.18 6.37 3.25
N LEU A 57 0.96 6.79 3.60
CA LEU A 57 -0.10 7.12 2.65
C LEU A 57 -0.61 8.53 2.84
N GLY A 58 -1.01 9.18 1.76
CA GLY A 58 -1.53 10.54 1.83
C GLY A 58 -1.78 11.17 0.48
N GLY A 59 -1.56 12.48 0.39
CA GLY A 59 -1.86 13.24 -0.81
C GLY A 59 -1.52 14.72 -0.68
N TYR A 60 -2.02 15.51 -1.62
CA TYR A 60 -1.68 16.92 -1.77
C TYR A 60 -2.67 17.86 -1.06
N GLY A 61 -2.16 18.89 -0.37
CA GLY A 61 -2.92 20.03 0.16
C GLY A 61 -4.30 19.66 0.72
N THR A 62 -5.34 20.24 0.12
CA THR A 62 -6.76 19.99 0.45
C THR A 62 -7.45 19.01 -0.51
N GLU A 63 -6.71 18.40 -1.43
CA GLU A 63 -7.30 17.55 -2.48
C GLU A 63 -7.86 16.25 -1.90
N ALA A 64 -8.97 15.80 -2.50
CA ALA A 64 -9.70 14.61 -2.09
C ALA A 64 -9.16 13.32 -2.72
N ASP A 65 -8.11 13.42 -3.53
CA ASP A 65 -7.39 12.31 -4.12
C ASP A 65 -6.93 11.33 -3.03
N SER A 66 -6.88 10.05 -3.38
CA SER A 66 -6.63 8.98 -2.41
C SER A 66 -5.59 7.99 -2.90
N SER A 67 -4.80 7.49 -1.95
CA SER A 67 -3.90 6.36 -2.13
C SER A 67 -4.44 5.13 -1.40
N MET A 68 -4.32 3.95 -1.98
CA MET A 68 -4.64 2.69 -1.31
C MET A 68 -3.56 1.66 -1.56
N LEU A 69 -3.20 0.91 -0.52
CA LEU A 69 -2.37 -0.29 -0.65
C LEU A 69 -3.22 -1.52 -0.45
N MET A 70 -2.96 -2.57 -1.19
CA MET A 70 -3.66 -3.84 -1.06
C MET A 70 -2.70 -5.02 -1.17
N ILE A 71 -2.90 -6.04 -0.34
CA ILE A 71 -2.32 -7.36 -0.50
C ILE A 71 -3.41 -8.40 -0.70
N MET A 72 -3.20 -9.31 -1.65
CA MET A 72 -4.07 -10.46 -1.91
C MET A 72 -3.25 -11.73 -1.79
N PHE A 73 -3.81 -12.74 -1.12
CA PHE A 73 -3.19 -14.06 -0.98
C PHE A 73 -3.80 -15.01 -2.01
N VAL A 74 -2.96 -15.62 -2.84
CA VAL A 74 -3.36 -16.39 -4.03
C VAL A 74 -2.79 -17.81 -3.94
N ASP A 75 -3.60 -18.81 -4.25
CA ASP A 75 -3.18 -20.21 -4.24
C ASP A 75 -2.54 -20.67 -5.56
N ALA A 76 -2.15 -21.95 -5.62
CA ALA A 76 -1.48 -22.54 -6.78
C ALA A 76 -2.34 -22.61 -8.05
N ASN A 77 -3.67 -22.56 -7.92
CA ASN A 77 -4.61 -22.70 -9.03
C ASN A 77 -4.96 -21.35 -9.67
N ASP A 78 -4.28 -20.27 -9.28
CA ASP A 78 -4.69 -18.89 -9.57
C ASP A 78 -6.12 -18.60 -9.13
N ASN A 79 -6.64 -19.39 -8.18
CA ASN A 79 -7.74 -18.93 -7.37
C ASN A 79 -7.11 -17.90 -6.44
N ALA A 80 -7.10 -16.65 -6.91
CA ALA A 80 -7.30 -15.55 -6.01
C ALA A 80 -8.61 -15.88 -5.30
N ASN A 81 -8.55 -16.59 -4.17
CA ASN A 81 -9.60 -16.53 -3.19
C ASN A 81 -9.61 -15.06 -2.76
N TYR A 82 -10.32 -14.24 -3.55
CA TYR A 82 -10.55 -12.82 -3.36
C TYR A 82 -11.24 -12.54 -2.00
N SER A 83 -11.47 -13.57 -1.18
CA SER A 83 -11.92 -13.49 0.20
C SER A 83 -10.82 -13.14 1.19
N ALA A 84 -9.54 -13.42 0.90
CA ALA A 84 -8.43 -13.09 1.80
C ALA A 84 -7.54 -11.98 1.21
N PHE A 85 -7.97 -10.74 1.43
CA PHE A 85 -7.17 -9.55 1.14
C PHE A 85 -7.12 -8.64 2.37
N LYS A 86 -6.12 -7.78 2.42
CA LYS A 86 -6.08 -6.62 3.31
C LYS A 86 -5.77 -5.39 2.49
N TYR A 87 -6.36 -4.28 2.91
CA TYR A 87 -6.06 -2.98 2.34
C TYR A 87 -5.76 -1.96 3.43
N LEU A 88 -4.96 -0.98 3.06
CA LEU A 88 -4.66 0.21 3.84
C LEU A 88 -5.14 1.40 3.02
N SER A 89 -6.15 2.11 3.53
CA SER A 89 -6.63 3.34 2.91
C SER A 89 -5.80 4.53 3.39
N GLY A 90 -5.45 5.42 2.46
CA GLY A 90 -4.81 6.68 2.78
C GLY A 90 -5.74 7.63 3.53
N PRO A 91 -5.18 8.57 4.31
CA PRO A 91 -5.96 9.57 5.02
C PRO A 91 -6.63 10.55 4.05
N ASN A 92 -7.86 10.95 4.35
CA ASN A 92 -8.50 12.06 3.66
C ASN A 92 -7.81 13.41 3.99
N ALA A 93 -8.15 14.47 3.26
CA ALA A 93 -7.55 15.80 3.46
C ALA A 93 -7.67 16.32 4.91
N ALA A 94 -8.79 16.05 5.59
CA ALA A 94 -9.00 16.47 6.98
C ALA A 94 -8.06 15.75 7.95
N ALA A 95 -7.88 14.43 7.81
CA ALA A 95 -6.92 13.65 8.60
C ALA A 95 -5.47 14.09 8.34
N ARG A 96 -5.19 14.65 7.16
CA ARG A 96 -3.92 15.30 6.82
C ARG A 96 -3.79 16.75 7.31
N ASN A 97 -4.74 17.26 8.09
CA ASN A 97 -4.82 18.67 8.51
C ASN A 97 -4.82 19.66 7.33
N ASN A 98 -5.37 19.27 6.18
CA ASN A 98 -5.42 20.08 4.95
C ASN A 98 -4.04 20.50 4.41
N ILE A 99 -3.00 19.73 4.71
CA ILE A 99 -1.64 19.93 4.18
C ILE A 99 -1.15 18.67 3.48
N SER A 100 -0.21 18.83 2.54
CA SER A 100 0.48 17.69 1.95
C SER A 100 1.26 16.93 3.02
N SER A 101 0.88 15.67 3.25
CA SER A 101 1.48 14.83 4.27
C SER A 101 1.25 13.36 3.95
N LEU A 102 2.11 12.52 4.53
CA LEU A 102 1.94 11.08 4.56
C LEU A 102 1.77 10.64 6.02
N LEU A 103 0.82 9.75 6.27
CA LEU A 103 0.59 9.13 7.56
C LEU A 103 0.85 7.62 7.46
N LEU A 104 1.53 7.07 8.46
CA LEU A 104 1.80 5.64 8.53
C LEU A 104 0.49 4.88 8.74
N SER A 105 0.25 3.89 7.90
CA SER A 105 -0.81 2.91 8.05
C SER A 105 -0.20 1.51 8.08
N SER A 106 -0.73 0.64 8.94
CA SER A 106 -0.22 -0.72 9.08
C SER A 106 -1.28 -1.71 9.52
N VAL A 107 -1.14 -2.96 9.09
CA VAL A 107 -1.95 -4.09 9.53
C VAL A 107 -1.07 -5.33 9.67
N THR A 108 -1.33 -6.11 10.72
CA THR A 108 -0.72 -7.42 10.91
C THR A 108 -1.74 -8.53 10.73
N GLY A 109 -1.28 -9.73 10.39
CA GLY A 109 -2.15 -10.90 10.33
C GLY A 109 -1.36 -12.17 10.08
N ARG A 110 -2.08 -13.27 9.84
CA ARG A 110 -1.49 -14.56 9.45
C ARG A 110 -1.68 -14.80 7.96
N VAL A 111 -0.68 -15.43 7.33
CA VAL A 111 -0.77 -15.82 5.92
C VAL A 111 -1.81 -16.94 5.81
N PRO A 112 -2.85 -16.79 4.96
CA PRO A 112 -3.88 -17.81 4.78
C PRO A 112 -3.32 -19.15 4.30
N LEU A 113 -3.95 -20.25 4.72
CA LEU A 113 -3.65 -21.59 4.22
C LEU A 113 -3.77 -21.64 2.70
N GLY A 114 -2.85 -22.37 2.06
CA GLY A 114 -2.82 -22.55 0.60
C GLY A 114 -2.18 -21.40 -0.19
N THR A 115 -1.74 -20.32 0.47
CA THR A 115 -1.05 -19.22 -0.20
C THR A 115 0.23 -19.69 -0.90
N VAL A 116 0.36 -19.35 -2.18
CA VAL A 116 1.56 -19.54 -3.00
C VAL A 116 2.12 -18.20 -3.49
N TYR A 117 1.23 -17.25 -3.82
CA TYR A 117 1.61 -15.90 -4.22
C TYR A 117 0.97 -14.86 -3.30
N VAL A 118 1.67 -13.75 -3.14
CA VAL A 118 1.13 -12.51 -2.57
C VAL A 118 1.17 -11.45 -3.66
N VAL A 119 0.02 -10.89 -4.00
CA VAL A 119 -0.07 -9.78 -4.97
C VAL A 119 -0.25 -8.48 -4.19
N LEU A 120 0.75 -7.61 -4.26
CA LEU A 120 0.71 -6.26 -3.75
C LEU A 120 0.24 -5.31 -4.85
N LYS A 121 -0.72 -4.43 -4.54
CA LYS A 121 -1.15 -3.35 -5.41
C LYS A 121 -1.08 -2.01 -4.71
N VAL A 122 -0.68 -0.98 -5.45
CA VAL A 122 -0.75 0.42 -5.06
C VAL A 122 -1.70 1.11 -6.01
N PHE A 123 -2.69 1.79 -5.45
CA PHE A 123 -3.66 2.59 -6.19
C PHE A 123 -3.45 4.06 -5.86
N SER A 124 -3.52 4.91 -6.87
CA SER A 124 -3.70 6.35 -6.75
C SER A 124 -4.95 6.70 -7.52
N ILE A 125 -5.91 7.36 -6.88
CA ILE A 125 -7.25 7.63 -7.43
C ILE A 125 -7.50 9.12 -7.36
N GLN A 126 -7.79 9.71 -8.52
CA GLN A 126 -8.13 11.13 -8.66
C GLN A 126 -9.58 11.36 -8.26
N GLN A 127 -9.80 12.46 -7.55
CA GLN A 127 -11.13 12.98 -7.24
C GLN A 127 -11.27 14.42 -7.72
N VAL A 128 -10.18 15.19 -7.78
CA VAL A 128 -10.19 16.60 -8.16
C VAL A 128 -8.96 16.95 -9.02
N GLY A 129 -9.07 18.04 -9.78
CA GLY A 129 -7.94 18.57 -10.53
C GLY A 129 -7.47 17.70 -11.71
N PRO A 130 -6.33 18.04 -12.33
CA PRO A 130 -5.79 17.32 -13.49
C PRO A 130 -4.74 16.24 -13.15
N TYR A 131 -4.32 16.15 -11.89
CA TYR A 131 -3.32 15.21 -11.39
C TYR A 131 -3.95 14.15 -10.49
N VAL A 132 -3.33 12.97 -10.40
CA VAL A 132 -3.69 11.89 -9.47
C VAL A 132 -2.77 11.98 -8.26
N ASP A 133 -3.15 12.81 -7.31
CA ASP A 133 -2.32 13.23 -6.18
C ASP A 133 -2.55 12.37 -4.91
N GLY A 134 -2.82 11.08 -5.12
CA GLY A 134 -2.71 10.04 -4.09
C GLY A 134 -1.26 9.58 -3.96
N TYR A 135 -0.67 9.74 -2.77
CA TYR A 135 0.76 9.49 -2.54
C TYR A 135 1.01 8.26 -1.68
N ALA A 136 2.01 7.46 -2.06
CA ALA A 136 2.48 6.32 -1.27
C ALA A 136 4.02 6.29 -1.18
N ASP A 137 4.54 5.99 0.00
CA ASP A 137 5.98 5.90 0.26
C ASP A 137 6.29 4.80 1.29
N GLN A 138 7.55 4.32 1.31
CA GLN A 138 8.08 3.28 2.20
C GLN A 138 7.10 2.12 2.44
N ILE A 139 6.59 1.54 1.35
CA ILE A 139 5.71 0.37 1.39
C ILE A 139 6.52 -0.83 1.88
N SER A 140 6.05 -1.51 2.92
CA SER A 140 6.74 -2.64 3.54
C SER A 140 5.78 -3.82 3.74
N PHE A 141 6.21 -4.99 3.29
CA PHE A 141 5.55 -6.27 3.54
C PHE A 141 6.58 -7.25 4.10
N VAL A 142 6.48 -7.54 5.39
CA VAL A 142 7.42 -8.39 6.12
C VAL A 142 6.71 -9.65 6.55
N LEU A 143 7.33 -10.80 6.25
CA LEU A 143 6.90 -12.10 6.74
C LEU A 143 7.74 -12.50 7.95
N SER A 144 7.12 -13.09 8.96
CA SER A 144 7.79 -13.50 10.18
C SER A 144 7.24 -14.82 10.67
N GLN A 145 8.15 -15.72 11.05
CA GLN A 145 7.79 -16.94 11.74
C GLN A 145 7.52 -16.61 13.22
N GLU A 146 6.35 -17.00 13.72
CA GLU A 146 6.06 -17.00 15.15
C GLU A 146 6.86 -18.12 15.82
N GLN A 147 7.55 -17.81 16.92
CA GLN A 147 8.29 -18.79 17.74
C GLN A 147 7.35 -19.66 18.56
#